data_AF-A0A1J3JR65-F1
#
_entry.id   AF-A0A1J3JR65-F1
#
_cell.length_a   1.000
_cell.length_b   1.000
_cell.length_c   1.000
_cell.angle_alpha   90.00
_cell.angle_beta   90.00
_cell.angle_gamma   90.00
#
_symmetry.space_group_name_H-M   'P 1'
#
loop_
_entity.id
_entity.type
_entity.pdbx_description
1 polymer ?
#
loop_
_entity_poly.entity_id
_entity_poly.type
_entity_poly.pdbx_seq_one_letter_code
_entity_poly.pdbx_strand_id
1 'polypeptide(L)'
;KIKSGLGFVQFPQKFQGISKNDIYACEYKRIFEINMVGFDGLMGPNFFGTGCFFNRRVFYGPPSNLILHEIDELGPNHITDKPIKSTDALALAHKVAGCIYEHNTNWGSKIGFRYGSLVEDYYTGLMIHGLGWRTVFCCPKRAAFYGDAPKTLIDVVNQQKRWCIGL
;
A
#
# COMPACT_ATOMS: atom_id res chain seq x y z
N LYS A 1 20.48 -7.46 2.59
CA LYS A 1 20.23 -6.14 1.94
C LYS A 1 19.05 -6.30 0.98
N ILE A 2 18.01 -5.48 1.12
CA ILE A 2 16.88 -5.43 0.17
C ILE A 2 17.44 -5.02 -1.20
N LYS A 3 17.01 -5.67 -2.30
CA LYS A 3 17.42 -5.29 -3.66
C LYS A 3 17.06 -3.82 -3.89
N SER A 4 17.96 -3.04 -4.48
CA SER A 4 17.80 -1.57 -4.64
C SER A 4 16.54 -1.14 -5.41
N GLY A 5 15.93 -2.04 -6.19
CA GLY A 5 14.68 -1.79 -6.92
C GLY A 5 13.42 -2.44 -6.34
N LEU A 6 13.48 -3.07 -5.16
CA LEU A 6 12.28 -3.66 -4.52
C LEU A 6 11.47 -2.56 -3.81
N GLY A 7 10.24 -2.39 -4.27
CA GLY A 7 9.31 -1.41 -3.76
C GLY A 7 8.49 -1.90 -2.58
N PHE A 8 7.76 -3.01 -2.73
CA PHE A 8 7.00 -3.60 -1.63
C PHE A 8 6.81 -5.10 -1.79
N VAL A 9 6.42 -5.74 -0.68
CA VAL A 9 6.04 -7.15 -0.61
C VAL A 9 4.57 -7.25 -0.24
N GLN A 10 3.76 -7.86 -1.11
CA GLN A 10 2.33 -8.08 -0.90
C GLN A 10 2.09 -9.53 -0.46
N PHE A 11 1.24 -9.72 0.53
CA PHE A 11 0.79 -11.04 1.00
C PHE A 11 -0.66 -11.30 0.56
N PRO A 12 -1.08 -12.57 0.44
CA PRO A 12 -2.48 -12.89 0.15
C PRO A 12 -3.40 -12.41 1.26
N GLN A 13 -4.53 -11.83 0.89
CA GLN A 13 -5.64 -11.57 1.82
C GLN A 13 -6.47 -12.85 1.94
N LYS A 14 -6.63 -13.34 3.16
CA LYS A 14 -7.39 -14.56 3.48
C LYS A 14 -8.49 -14.21 4.46
N PHE A 15 -9.64 -14.86 4.34
CA PHE A 15 -10.81 -14.56 5.15
C PHE A 15 -11.26 -15.75 5.99
N GLN A 16 -11.75 -15.48 7.19
CA GLN A 16 -12.35 -16.47 8.07
C GLN A 16 -13.89 -16.42 8.01
N GLY A 17 -14.55 -17.49 8.46
CA GLY A 17 -16.01 -17.52 8.57
C GLY A 17 -16.76 -17.59 7.24
N ILE A 18 -16.08 -17.94 6.15
CA ILE A 18 -16.74 -18.15 4.84
C ILE A 18 -17.53 -19.47 4.88
N SER A 19 -18.78 -19.42 4.42
CA SER A 19 -19.61 -20.61 4.30
C SER A 19 -19.03 -21.59 3.27
N LYS A 20 -19.24 -22.91 3.46
CA LYS A 20 -18.78 -23.94 2.51
C LYS A 20 -19.25 -23.71 1.07
N ASN A 21 -20.41 -23.08 0.90
CA ASN A 21 -20.98 -22.81 -0.43
C ASN A 21 -20.42 -21.52 -1.06
N ASP A 22 -19.82 -20.64 -0.26
CA ASP A 22 -19.33 -19.30 -0.65
C ASP A 22 -20.15 -18.61 -1.75
N ILE A 23 -21.46 -18.50 -1.55
CA ILE A 23 -22.40 -18.05 -2.60
C ILE A 23 -22.16 -16.60 -3.08
N TYR A 24 -21.39 -15.81 -2.33
CA TYR A 24 -21.00 -14.44 -2.69
C TYR A 24 -19.56 -14.34 -3.21
N ALA A 25 -18.84 -15.48 -3.32
CA ALA A 25 -17.44 -15.55 -3.75
C ALA A 25 -16.49 -14.66 -2.92
N CYS A 26 -16.75 -14.58 -1.60
CA CYS A 26 -16.07 -13.72 -0.66
C CYS A 26 -14.65 -14.20 -0.29
N GLU A 27 -14.24 -15.40 -0.71
CA GLU A 27 -12.82 -15.79 -0.60
C GLU A 27 -11.91 -14.96 -1.52
N TYR A 28 -12.46 -14.34 -2.57
CA TYR A 28 -11.73 -13.47 -3.50
C TYR A 28 -10.43 -14.09 -4.07
N LYS A 29 -10.38 -15.43 -4.21
CA LYS A 29 -9.20 -16.19 -4.67
C LYS A 29 -8.61 -15.68 -5.97
N ARG A 30 -9.46 -15.26 -6.91
CA ARG A 30 -9.01 -14.74 -8.22
C ARG A 30 -8.11 -13.52 -8.07
N ILE A 31 -8.54 -12.53 -7.28
CA ILE A 31 -7.83 -11.25 -7.16
C ILE A 31 -6.65 -11.35 -6.19
N PHE A 32 -6.81 -12.06 -5.06
CA PHE A 32 -5.80 -12.07 -3.99
C PHE A 32 -4.79 -13.22 -4.04
N GLU A 33 -4.99 -14.21 -4.92
CA GLU A 33 -4.08 -15.35 -5.04
C GLU A 33 -3.71 -15.60 -6.50
N ILE A 34 -4.69 -15.93 -7.34
CA ILE A 34 -4.43 -16.39 -8.71
C ILE A 34 -3.75 -15.30 -9.54
N ASN A 35 -4.32 -14.09 -9.57
CA ASN A 35 -3.74 -12.97 -10.30
C ASN A 35 -2.39 -12.54 -9.73
N MET A 36 -2.23 -12.58 -8.40
CA MET A 36 -1.00 -12.16 -7.73
C MET A 36 0.19 -13.03 -8.12
N VAL A 37 0.00 -14.35 -8.10
CA VAL A 37 1.03 -15.30 -8.51
C VAL A 37 1.39 -15.10 -9.98
N GLY A 38 0.40 -14.84 -10.84
CA GLY A 38 0.65 -14.52 -12.25
C GLY A 38 1.48 -13.25 -12.44
N PHE A 39 1.14 -12.16 -11.74
CA PHE A 39 1.86 -10.91 -11.83
C PHE A 39 3.27 -10.94 -11.21
N ASP A 40 3.49 -11.82 -10.22
CA ASP A 40 4.81 -12.02 -9.61
C ASP A 40 5.86 -12.55 -10.60
N GLY A 41 5.42 -13.27 -11.64
CA GLY A 41 6.28 -13.68 -12.76
C GLY A 41 6.70 -12.53 -13.70
N LEU A 42 6.11 -11.33 -13.55
CA LEU A 42 6.37 -10.16 -14.40
C LEU A 42 7.11 -9.05 -13.61
N MET A 43 6.38 -8.06 -13.12
CA MET A 43 6.93 -6.94 -12.33
C MET A 43 6.57 -7.02 -10.84
N GLY A 44 5.77 -8.02 -10.45
CA GLY A 44 5.24 -8.18 -9.11
C GLY A 44 3.75 -7.82 -9.02
N PRO A 45 3.08 -8.19 -7.91
CA PRO A 45 1.67 -7.87 -7.67
C PRO A 45 1.42 -6.37 -7.49
N ASN A 46 0.17 -5.94 -7.67
CA ASN A 46 -0.25 -4.59 -7.27
C ASN A 46 -0.47 -4.50 -5.74
N PHE A 47 -0.69 -3.30 -5.21
CA PHE A 47 -1.07 -3.07 -3.83
C PHE A 47 -2.61 -3.08 -3.69
N PHE A 48 -3.12 -3.76 -2.67
CA PHE A 48 -4.56 -3.97 -2.47
C PHE A 48 -5.02 -3.55 -1.05
N GLY A 49 -4.39 -2.52 -0.50
CA GLY A 49 -4.84 -1.87 0.74
C GLY A 49 -4.31 -2.51 2.03
N THR A 50 -4.08 -3.82 2.07
CA THR A 50 -3.67 -4.53 3.30
C THR A 50 -2.60 -5.60 3.06
N GLY A 51 -1.98 -6.09 4.13
CA GLY A 51 -1.01 -7.21 4.07
C GLY A 51 0.23 -6.89 3.24
N CYS A 52 0.70 -5.64 3.27
CA CYS A 52 1.80 -5.16 2.45
C CYS A 52 2.89 -4.51 3.29
N PHE A 53 4.15 -4.77 2.96
CA PHE A 53 5.30 -4.09 3.54
C PHE A 53 6.03 -3.28 2.49
N PHE A 54 6.01 -1.96 2.64
CA PHE A 54 6.67 -1.02 1.74
C PHE A 54 8.10 -0.72 2.17
N ASN A 55 8.99 -0.62 1.19
CA ASN A 55 10.20 0.17 1.33
C ASN A 55 9.81 1.66 1.35
N ARG A 56 10.08 2.39 2.44
CA ARG A 56 9.71 3.82 2.58
C ARG A 56 10.16 4.67 1.39
N ARG A 57 11.27 4.31 0.74
CA ARG A 57 11.82 5.00 -0.43
C ARG A 57 10.88 5.08 -1.64
N VAL A 58 9.92 4.16 -1.80
CA VAL A 58 9.01 4.15 -2.97
C VAL A 58 8.14 5.40 -3.04
N PHE A 59 7.83 5.98 -1.88
CA PHE A 59 6.97 7.15 -1.78
C PHE A 59 7.69 8.44 -2.17
N TYR A 60 8.99 8.39 -2.47
CA TYR A 60 9.83 9.54 -2.77
C TYR A 60 10.38 9.49 -4.21
N GLY A 61 9.58 8.97 -5.15
CA GLY A 61 9.91 8.93 -6.58
C GLY A 61 10.52 7.61 -7.07
N PRO A 62 11.01 7.57 -8.33
CA PRO A 62 11.50 6.35 -8.97
C PRO A 62 12.78 5.80 -8.32
N PRO A 63 13.15 4.53 -8.52
CA PRO A 63 14.39 3.96 -7.98
C PRO A 63 15.64 4.71 -8.45
N SER A 64 15.62 5.25 -9.66
CA SER A 64 16.72 5.96 -10.31
C SER A 64 16.91 7.40 -9.83
N ASN A 65 15.87 8.03 -9.27
CA ASN A 65 15.91 9.43 -8.85
C ASN A 65 15.12 9.66 -7.55
N LEU A 66 15.77 10.20 -6.53
CA LEU A 66 15.15 10.52 -5.24
C LEU A 66 14.59 11.93 -5.28
N ILE A 67 13.29 12.05 -5.01
CA ILE A 67 12.67 13.33 -4.69
C ILE A 67 12.99 13.63 -3.22
N LEU A 68 13.83 14.63 -2.99
CA LEU A 68 14.18 15.06 -1.65
C LEU A 68 12.98 15.70 -0.96
N HIS A 69 12.88 15.44 0.34
CA HIS A 69 11.90 16.09 1.19
C HIS A 69 12.46 17.45 1.63
N GLU A 70 11.61 18.47 1.78
CA GLU A 70 12.04 19.81 2.20
C GLU A 70 12.66 19.84 3.60
N ILE A 71 12.17 18.93 4.45
CA ILE A 71 12.67 18.67 5.80
C ILE A 71 13.51 17.39 5.75
N ASP A 72 14.82 17.52 5.93
CA ASP A 72 15.78 16.41 5.81
C ASP A 72 15.48 15.26 6.77
N GLU A 73 15.01 15.55 7.99
CA GLU A 73 14.66 14.53 8.99
C GLU A 73 13.47 13.64 8.58
N LEU A 74 12.68 14.07 7.59
CA LEU A 74 11.54 13.31 7.09
C LEU A 74 11.89 12.46 5.87
N GLY A 75 13.12 12.58 5.36
CA GLY A 75 13.61 11.81 4.22
C GLY A 75 13.48 10.30 4.42
N PRO A 76 13.35 9.52 3.34
CA PRO A 76 13.05 8.08 3.41
C PRO A 76 14.16 7.24 4.05
N ASN A 77 15.39 7.74 4.03
CA ASN A 77 16.57 7.05 4.58
C ASN A 77 17.04 7.66 5.90
N HIS A 78 16.34 8.68 6.43
CA HIS A 78 16.70 9.27 7.70
C HIS A 78 16.35 8.31 8.83
N ILE A 79 17.34 7.99 9.66
CA ILE A 79 17.17 7.21 10.89
C ILE A 79 17.46 8.17 12.03
N THR A 80 16.48 8.33 12.91
CA THR A 80 16.63 9.20 14.09
C THR A 80 17.20 8.41 15.26
N ASP A 81 18.22 8.97 15.91
CA ASP A 81 18.76 8.46 17.17
C ASP A 81 18.00 9.03 18.38
N LYS A 82 17.11 10.01 18.15
CA LYS A 82 16.34 10.66 19.22
C LYS A 82 15.22 9.75 19.72
N PRO A 83 14.94 9.72 21.04
CA PRO A 83 13.78 9.02 21.57
C PRO A 83 12.47 9.54 20.97
N ILE A 84 11.49 8.65 20.79
CA ILE A 84 10.15 8.97 20.25
C ILE A 84 9.46 10.08 21.06
N LYS A 85 9.71 10.14 22.37
CA LYS A 85 9.15 11.14 23.28
C LYS A 85 9.98 12.42 23.41
N SER A 86 11.03 12.59 22.61
CA SER A 86 11.81 13.83 22.61
C SER A 86 10.93 15.01 22.20
N THR A 87 11.19 16.18 22.79
CA THR A 87 10.45 17.42 22.49
C THR A 87 10.50 17.76 21.01
N ASP A 88 11.65 17.59 20.36
CA ASP A 88 11.83 17.86 18.94
C ASP A 88 10.99 16.92 18.06
N ALA A 89 10.97 15.61 18.38
CA ALA A 89 10.18 14.64 17.63
C ALA A 89 8.68 14.92 17.77
N LEU A 90 8.22 15.26 18.97
CA LEU A 90 6.82 15.62 19.22
C LEU A 90 6.43 16.93 18.52
N ALA A 91 7.30 17.95 18.56
CA ALA A 91 7.06 19.21 17.86
C ALA A 91 7.01 19.01 16.34
N LEU A 92 7.91 18.21 15.77
CA LEU A 92 7.89 17.87 14.35
C LEU A 92 6.65 17.05 13.98
N ALA A 93 6.27 16.07 14.78
CA ALA A 93 5.05 15.28 14.59
C ALA A 93 3.80 16.17 14.59
N HIS A 94 3.71 17.11 15.53
CA HIS A 94 2.61 18.09 15.58
C HIS A 94 2.58 18.99 14.32
N LYS A 95 3.75 19.43 13.85
CA LYS A 95 3.86 20.24 12.61
C LYS A 95 3.36 19.47 11.39
N VAL A 96 3.82 18.24 11.18
CA VAL A 96 3.46 17.45 9.98
C VAL A 96 2.02 16.94 10.01
N ALA A 97 1.40 16.83 11.19
CA ALA A 97 0.00 16.49 11.35
C ALA A 97 -0.96 17.67 11.13
N GLY A 98 -0.44 18.88 10.88
CA GLY A 98 -1.26 20.07 10.65
C GLY A 98 -2.05 20.01 9.34
N CYS A 99 -3.29 20.49 9.33
CA CYS A 99 -4.18 20.44 8.16
C CYS A 99 -3.67 21.24 6.94
N ILE A 100 -2.80 22.22 7.16
CA ILE A 100 -2.18 23.03 6.10
C ILE A 100 -0.85 22.47 5.62
N TYR A 101 -0.34 21.39 6.23
CA TYR A 101 1.01 20.89 5.97
C TYR A 101 1.21 20.53 4.49
N GLU A 102 0.21 19.94 3.87
CA GLU A 102 0.28 19.49 2.47
C GLU A 102 -0.09 20.58 1.46
N HIS A 103 -0.51 21.76 1.91
CA HIS A 103 -0.95 22.84 1.03
C HIS A 103 0.19 23.33 0.13
N ASN A 104 -0.05 23.37 -1.19
CA ASN A 104 0.94 23.70 -2.21
C ASN A 104 2.20 22.82 -2.20
N THR A 105 2.11 21.60 -1.67
CA THR A 105 3.21 20.63 -1.69
C THR A 105 3.02 19.55 -2.77
N ASN A 106 4.00 18.65 -2.90
CA ASN A 106 3.94 17.50 -3.80
C ASN A 106 3.33 16.24 -3.16
N TRP A 107 2.84 16.30 -1.92
CA TRP A 107 2.14 15.19 -1.27
C TRP A 107 0.87 14.83 -2.06
N GLY A 108 0.57 13.54 -2.17
CA GLY A 108 -0.58 13.06 -2.95
C GLY A 108 -0.37 13.00 -4.45
N SER A 109 0.41 13.92 -5.01
CA SER A 109 0.63 14.05 -6.46
C SER A 109 1.91 13.35 -6.92
N LYS A 110 3.07 13.64 -6.29
CA LYS A 110 4.38 13.06 -6.64
C LYS A 110 5.02 12.29 -5.48
N ILE A 111 4.72 12.65 -4.24
CA ILE A 111 5.22 12.00 -3.01
C ILE A 111 4.05 11.33 -2.27
N GLY A 112 4.34 10.22 -1.57
CA GLY A 112 3.35 9.54 -0.73
C GLY A 112 2.37 8.67 -1.51
N PHE A 113 1.25 8.36 -0.85
CA PHE A 113 0.09 7.74 -1.49
C PHE A 113 -0.53 8.68 -2.52
N ARG A 114 -1.13 8.11 -3.57
CA ARG A 114 -1.66 8.89 -4.69
C ARG A 114 -3.10 9.31 -4.43
N TYR A 115 -3.38 10.61 -4.52
CA TYR A 115 -4.72 11.15 -4.33
C TYR A 115 -5.55 11.09 -5.61
N GLY A 116 -6.88 11.16 -5.45
CA GLY A 116 -7.82 11.34 -6.56
C GLY A 116 -8.54 10.09 -7.06
N SER A 117 -8.37 8.94 -6.41
CA SER A 117 -9.14 7.72 -6.71
C SER A 117 -9.80 7.18 -5.44
N LEU A 118 -10.96 6.51 -5.59
CA LEU A 118 -11.62 5.75 -4.52
C LEU A 118 -10.95 4.39 -4.23
N VAL A 119 -9.97 4.01 -5.04
CA VAL A 119 -9.08 2.85 -4.87
C VAL A 119 -7.63 3.33 -4.91
N GLU A 120 -7.31 4.26 -4.00
CA GLU A 120 -5.99 4.88 -3.92
C GLU A 120 -4.88 3.84 -3.70
N ASP A 121 -5.20 2.70 -3.11
CA ASP A 121 -4.30 1.57 -2.96
C ASP A 121 -3.83 1.03 -4.32
N TYR A 122 -4.78 0.61 -5.16
CA TYR A 122 -4.50 0.07 -6.48
C TYR A 122 -3.85 1.11 -7.37
N TYR A 123 -4.32 2.36 -7.31
CA TYR A 123 -3.76 3.46 -8.07
C TYR A 123 -2.32 3.79 -7.63
N THR A 124 -2.04 3.84 -6.33
CA THR A 124 -0.69 4.06 -5.80
C THR A 124 0.26 2.95 -6.24
N GLY A 125 -0.16 1.69 -6.14
CA GLY A 125 0.66 0.57 -6.58
C GLY A 125 0.93 0.58 -8.09
N LEU A 126 -0.06 0.94 -8.92
CA LEU A 126 0.12 1.15 -10.35
C LEU A 126 1.16 2.24 -10.63
N MET A 127 1.08 3.37 -9.94
CA MET A 127 2.05 4.46 -10.09
C MET A 127 3.46 4.04 -9.64
N ILE A 128 3.58 3.22 -8.59
CA ILE A 128 4.86 2.65 -8.14
C ILE A 128 5.47 1.78 -9.26
N HIS A 129 4.68 0.91 -9.89
CA HIS A 129 5.13 0.12 -11.05
C HIS A 129 5.53 1.00 -12.22
N GLY A 130 4.74 2.03 -12.54
CA GLY A 130 5.03 3.00 -13.61
C GLY A 130 6.32 3.80 -13.38
N LEU A 131 6.72 3.99 -12.13
CA LEU A 131 8.00 4.59 -11.74
C LEU A 131 9.19 3.60 -11.83
N GLY A 132 8.95 2.34 -12.19
CA GLY A 132 9.98 1.32 -12.41
C GLY A 132 10.35 0.50 -11.17
N TRP A 133 9.60 0.63 -10.06
CA TRP A 133 9.78 -0.25 -8.91
C TRP A 133 9.31 -1.68 -9.25
N ARG A 134 10.02 -2.68 -8.72
CA ARG A 134 9.58 -4.08 -8.72
C ARG A 134 8.89 -4.40 -7.40
N THR A 135 7.89 -5.25 -7.42
CA THR A 135 7.21 -5.71 -6.20
C THR A 135 7.29 -7.24 -6.14
N VAL A 136 6.94 -7.82 -4.99
CA VAL A 136 7.00 -9.28 -4.80
C VAL A 136 5.75 -9.77 -4.10
N PHE A 137 5.25 -10.92 -4.53
CA PHE A 137 4.19 -11.65 -3.83
C PHE A 137 4.79 -12.70 -2.88
N CYS A 138 4.41 -12.64 -1.60
CA CYS A 138 4.83 -13.63 -0.61
C CYS A 138 3.61 -14.42 -0.13
N CYS A 139 3.53 -15.69 -0.53
CA CYS A 139 2.47 -16.62 -0.13
C CYS A 139 3.02 -17.72 0.80
N PRO A 140 3.17 -17.45 2.12
CA PRO A 140 3.62 -18.46 3.06
C PRO A 140 2.58 -19.58 3.23
N LYS A 141 3.04 -20.80 3.57
CA LYS A 141 2.16 -21.96 3.82
C LYS A 141 1.06 -21.69 4.85
N ARG A 142 1.40 -20.97 5.93
CA ARG A 142 0.45 -20.45 6.89
C ARG A 142 0.13 -19.02 6.50
N ALA A 143 -1.16 -18.70 6.34
CA ALA A 143 -1.57 -17.34 6.05
C ALA A 143 -1.05 -16.38 7.13
N ALA A 144 -0.30 -15.37 6.70
CA ALA A 144 0.28 -14.35 7.57
C ALA A 144 -0.78 -13.36 8.08
N PHE A 145 -1.83 -13.15 7.28
CA PHE A 145 -2.92 -12.22 7.58
C PHE A 145 -4.26 -12.91 7.34
N TYR A 146 -5.18 -12.75 8.30
CA TYR A 146 -6.57 -13.15 8.19
C TYR A 146 -7.47 -11.95 8.49
N GLY A 147 -8.50 -11.76 7.69
CA GLY A 147 -9.58 -10.81 7.94
C GLY A 147 -10.94 -11.48 7.98
N ASP A 148 -11.97 -10.66 8.19
CA ASP A 148 -13.36 -11.04 8.04
C ASP A 148 -13.89 -10.56 6.69
N ALA A 149 -14.62 -11.43 5.99
CA ALA A 149 -15.28 -11.04 4.75
C ALA A 149 -16.69 -10.48 5.00
N PRO A 150 -17.22 -9.68 4.07
CA PRO A 150 -18.62 -9.29 4.09
C PRO A 150 -19.55 -10.51 4.13
N LYS A 151 -20.55 -10.47 5.02
CA LYS A 151 -21.49 -11.58 5.24
C LYS A 151 -22.85 -11.37 4.56
N THR A 152 -23.11 -10.17 4.07
CA THR A 152 -24.38 -9.82 3.40
C THR A 152 -24.12 -9.44 1.95
N LEU A 153 -25.09 -9.72 1.08
CA LEU A 153 -25.02 -9.35 -0.33
C LEU A 153 -24.89 -7.82 -0.51
N ILE A 154 -25.57 -7.04 0.33
CA ILE A 154 -25.56 -5.57 0.27
C ILE A 154 -24.14 -5.05 0.52
N ASP A 155 -23.43 -5.58 1.50
CA ASP A 155 -22.05 -5.17 1.80
C ASP A 155 -21.10 -5.54 0.64
N VAL A 156 -21.26 -6.74 0.06
CA VAL A 156 -20.48 -7.19 -1.09
C VAL A 156 -20.70 -6.26 -2.29
N VAL A 157 -21.96 -5.98 -2.64
CA VAL A 157 -22.29 -5.11 -3.78
C VAL A 157 -21.79 -3.69 -3.56
N ASN A 158 -21.91 -3.15 -2.34
CA ASN A 158 -21.37 -1.82 -2.01
C ASN A 158 -19.84 -1.77 -2.13
N GLN A 159 -19.14 -2.81 -1.68
CA GLN A 159 -17.70 -2.93 -1.84
C GLN A 159 -17.30 -2.99 -3.32
N GLN A 160 -17.93 -3.88 -4.11
CA GLN A 160 -17.65 -4.01 -5.54
C GLN A 160 -17.96 -2.71 -6.29
N LYS A 161 -19.07 -2.03 -5.96
CA LYS A 161 -19.41 -0.73 -6.54
C LYS A 161 -18.31 0.30 -6.30
N ARG A 162 -17.78 0.40 -5.07
CA ARG A 162 -16.68 1.31 -4.75
C ARG A 162 -15.42 0.99 -5.55
N TRP A 163 -15.07 -0.29 -5.66
CA TRP A 163 -13.93 -0.73 -6.46
C TRP A 163 -14.10 -0.38 -7.93
N CYS A 164 -15.24 -0.69 -8.52
CA CYS A 164 -15.52 -0.42 -9.93
C CYS A 164 -15.59 1.08 -10.27
N ILE A 165 -16.07 1.94 -9.35
CA ILE A 165 -16.12 3.39 -9.59
C ILE A 165 -14.73 4.03 -9.45
N GLY A 166 -13.86 3.46 -8.61
CA GLY A 166 -12.51 3.99 -8.41
C GLY A 166 -11.50 3.62 -9.50
N LEU A 167 -11.71 2.49 -10.18
CA LEU A 167 -10.89 1.99 -11.29
C LEU A 167 -11.23 2.71 -12.60
#